data_AF-A0A432VKG0-F1
#
_entry.id   AF-A0A432VKG0-F1
#
_cell.length_a   1.000
_cell.length_b   1.000
_cell.length_c   1.000
_cell.angle_alpha   90.00
_cell.angle_beta   90.00
_cell.angle_gamma   90.00
#
_symmetry.space_group_name_H-M   'P 1'
#
loop_
_entity.id
_entity.type
_entity.pdbx_description
1 polymer ?
#
loop_
_entity_poly.entity_id
_entity_poly.type
_entity_poly.pdbx_seq_one_letter_code
_entity_poly.pdbx_strand_id
1 'polypeptide(L)'
;MIQGTIHADGIDWAAQTYVEALGFRELDRFVPPVVDQETRVIVIDRRLEVRGPQYASQIDWADALAFRTLDYTPEAKPCRVCGQASMSRTDDLCDACDDDDLWGCC
;
A
#
# COMPACT_ATOMS: atom_id res chain seq x y z
N MET A 1 -3.00 -5.97 20.90
CA MET A 1 -2.13 -5.07 21.68
C MET A 1 -0.71 -5.57 21.59
N ILE A 2 0.13 -4.82 20.87
CA ILE A 2 1.51 -5.18 20.59
C ILE A 2 2.39 -4.64 21.71
N GLN A 3 3.19 -5.53 22.32
CA GLN A 3 4.08 -5.18 23.42
C GLN A 3 5.54 -5.33 23.01
N GLY A 4 6.38 -4.40 23.46
CA GLY A 4 7.82 -4.39 23.22
C GLY A 4 8.30 -3.08 22.60
N THR A 5 9.48 -3.14 22.00
CA THR A 5 10.19 -1.98 21.44
C THR A 5 10.45 -2.22 19.95
N ILE A 6 10.21 -1.20 19.13
CA ILE A 6 10.54 -1.18 17.71
C ILE A 6 11.71 -0.22 17.51
N HIS A 7 12.77 -0.69 16.86
CA HIS A 7 13.89 0.17 16.47
C HIS A 7 13.65 0.71 15.05
N ALA A 8 13.46 2.02 14.93
CA ALA A 8 13.22 2.68 13.65
C ALA A 8 13.82 4.09 13.65
N ASP A 9 14.40 4.50 12.52
CA ASP A 9 15.01 5.82 12.33
C ASP A 9 16.11 6.15 13.37
N GLY A 10 16.79 5.12 13.88
CA GLY A 10 17.84 5.24 14.90
C GLY A 10 17.31 5.48 16.32
N ILE A 11 16.00 5.33 16.55
CA ILE A 11 15.34 5.55 17.83
C ILE A 11 14.57 4.29 18.23
N ASP A 12 14.56 4.00 19.53
CA ASP A 12 13.75 2.95 20.13
C ASP A 12 12.38 3.49 20.53
N TRP A 13 11.33 2.95 19.92
CA TRP A 13 9.93 3.33 20.16
C TRP A 13 9.22 2.24 20.95
N ALA A 14 8.32 2.63 21.86
CA ALA A 14 7.33 1.68 22.35
C ALA A 14 6.46 1.21 21.17
N ALA A 15 6.33 -0.11 20.99
CA ALA A 15 5.71 -0.68 19.79
C ALA A 15 4.28 -0.17 19.56
N GLN A 16 3.48 -0.08 20.63
CA GLN A 16 2.12 0.46 20.57
C GLN A 16 2.12 1.92 20.09
N THR A 17 3.01 2.76 20.63
CA THR A 17 3.11 4.17 20.24
C THR A 17 3.53 4.31 18.78
N TYR A 18 4.46 3.49 18.31
CA TYR A 18 4.89 3.49 16.91
C TYR A 18 3.75 3.12 15.97
N VAL A 19 3.00 2.06 16.30
CA VAL A 19 1.83 1.58 15.55
C VAL A 19 0.76 2.66 15.46
N GLU A 20 0.40 3.28 16.59
CA GLU A 20 -0.62 4.32 16.66
C GLU A 20 -0.19 5.60 15.93
N ALA A 21 1.03 6.07 16.17
CA ALA A 21 1.53 7.32 15.60
C ALA A 21 1.65 7.26 14.07
N LEU A 22 1.98 6.09 13.52
CA LEU A 22 2.18 5.91 12.08
C LEU A 22 0.96 5.32 11.37
N GLY A 23 -0.14 5.06 12.09
CA GLY A 23 -1.39 4.58 11.51
C GLY A 23 -1.33 3.14 11.02
N PHE A 24 -0.58 2.27 11.70
CA PHE A 24 -0.61 0.84 11.43
C PHE A 24 -1.91 0.22 11.95
N ARG A 25 -2.44 -0.74 11.19
CA ARG A 25 -3.57 -1.58 11.58
C ARG A 25 -3.04 -2.87 12.19
N GLU A 26 -3.37 -3.12 13.46
CA GLU A 26 -3.10 -4.41 14.10
C GLU A 26 -3.85 -5.53 13.38
N LEU A 27 -3.19 -6.67 13.22
CA LEU A 27 -3.77 -7.87 12.62
C LEU A 27 -4.39 -8.77 13.68
N ASP A 28 -5.53 -9.36 13.33
CA ASP A 28 -6.08 -10.47 14.10
C ASP A 28 -5.39 -11.76 13.66
N ARG A 29 -4.82 -12.50 14.62
CA ARG A 29 -4.12 -13.77 14.37
C ARG A 29 -4.99 -14.85 13.73
N PHE A 30 -6.31 -14.71 13.77
CA PHE A 30 -7.26 -15.69 13.25
C PHE A 30 -7.90 -15.27 11.93
N VAL A 31 -7.70 -14.01 11.49
CA VAL A 31 -8.36 -13.46 10.31
C VAL A 31 -7.34 -12.79 9.41
N PRO A 32 -7.11 -13.30 8.18
CA PRO A 32 -6.24 -12.63 7.23
C PRO A 32 -6.82 -11.26 6.86
N PRO A 33 -5.98 -10.23 6.66
CA PRO A 33 -6.47 -8.92 6.28
C PRO A 33 -7.05 -8.95 4.87
N VAL A 34 -8.16 -8.24 4.67
CA VAL A 34 -8.66 -7.91 3.34
C VAL A 34 -7.86 -6.72 2.81
N VAL A 35 -6.97 -6.99 1.86
CA VAL A 35 -6.14 -6.01 1.15
C VAL A 35 -5.92 -6.52 -0.27
N ASP A 36 -5.90 -5.61 -1.25
CA ASP A 36 -5.62 -5.96 -2.64
C ASP A 36 -4.16 -6.45 -2.78
N GLN A 37 -3.96 -7.52 -3.54
CA GLN A 37 -2.68 -8.22 -3.67
C GLN A 37 -1.56 -7.37 -4.28
N GLU A 38 -1.94 -6.33 -5.02
CA GLU A 38 -1.04 -5.39 -5.70
C GLU A 38 -0.86 -4.09 -4.89
N THR A 39 -1.53 -3.97 -3.74
CA THR A 39 -1.28 -2.89 -2.79
C THR A 39 0.08 -3.06 -2.14
N ARG A 40 0.86 -1.98 -2.09
CA ARG A 40 2.10 -1.95 -1.32
C ARG A 40 1.79 -1.73 0.15
N VAL A 41 2.46 -2.47 1.02
CA VAL A 41 2.29 -2.41 2.46
C VAL A 41 3.63 -2.33 3.17
N ILE A 42 3.63 -1.71 4.34
CA ILE A 42 4.69 -1.82 5.35
C ILE A 42 4.15 -2.72 6.46
N VAL A 43 4.97 -3.64 6.94
CA VAL A 43 4.54 -4.65 7.92
C VAL A 43 5.47 -4.62 9.12
N ILE A 44 4.90 -4.77 10.32
CA ILE A 44 5.63 -5.07 11.54
C ILE A 44 5.44 -6.55 11.81
N ASP A 45 6.53 -7.30 11.90
CA ASP A 45 6.47 -8.74 12.15
C ASP A 45 6.48 -9.08 13.66
N ARG A 46 6.41 -10.37 13.98
CA ARG A 46 6.44 -10.88 15.35
C ARG A 46 7.74 -10.61 16.10
N ARG A 47 8.81 -10.25 15.40
CA ARG A 47 10.08 -9.85 16.00
C ARG A 47 10.16 -8.34 16.26
N LEU A 48 9.07 -7.61 16.00
CA LEU A 48 8.99 -6.16 16.12
C LEU A 48 9.92 -5.45 15.12
N GLU A 49 10.21 -6.10 13.98
CA GLU A 49 10.97 -5.50 12.89
C GLU A 49 10.03 -4.86 11.87
N VAL A 50 10.37 -3.65 11.44
CA VAL A 50 9.64 -2.94 10.38
C VAL A 50 10.17 -3.41 9.03
N ARG A 51 9.36 -4.15 8.28
CA ARG A 51 9.69 -4.57 6.92
C ARG A 51 9.26 -3.50 5.95
N GLY A 52 10.20 -3.08 5.11
CA GLY A 52 9.99 -2.04 4.12
C GLY A 52 8.89 -2.36 3.09
N PRO A 53 8.55 -1.37 2.25
CA PRO A 53 7.43 -1.45 1.30
C PRO A 53 7.48 -2.67 0.36
N GLN A 54 6.52 -3.59 0.49
CA GLN A 54 6.39 -4.81 -0.32
C GLN A 54 4.96 -4.99 -0.81
N TYR A 55 4.73 -5.78 -1.86
CA TYR A 55 3.37 -6.09 -2.29
C TYR A 55 2.66 -6.99 -1.27
N ALA A 56 1.37 -6.80 -1.05
CA ALA A 56 0.57 -7.62 -0.14
C ALA A 56 0.63 -9.12 -0.46
N SER A 57 0.79 -9.47 -1.75
CA SER A 57 1.03 -10.85 -2.23
C SER A 57 2.34 -11.48 -1.80
N GLN A 58 3.31 -10.69 -1.35
CA GLN A 58 4.63 -11.15 -0.92
C GLN A 58 4.75 -11.27 0.61
N ILE A 59 3.70 -10.89 1.34
CA ILE A 59 3.70 -10.90 2.80
C ILE A 59 3.26 -12.27 3.32
N ASP A 60 4.05 -12.85 4.22
CA ASP A 60 3.58 -13.91 5.09
C ASP A 60 2.76 -13.32 6.24
N TRP A 61 1.44 -13.26 6.05
CA TRP A 61 0.50 -12.69 7.02
C TRP A 61 0.46 -13.45 8.34
N ALA A 62 0.93 -14.69 8.40
CA ALA A 62 1.02 -15.43 9.66
C ALA A 62 2.12 -14.87 10.59
N ASP A 63 3.16 -14.26 10.03
CA ASP A 63 4.28 -13.66 10.77
C ASP A 63 4.08 -12.16 11.04
N ALA A 64 3.02 -11.56 10.49
CA ALA A 64 2.72 -10.15 10.64
C ALA A 64 1.91 -9.86 11.93
N LEU A 65 2.25 -8.77 12.63
CA LEU A 65 1.52 -8.25 13.78
C LEU A 65 0.67 -7.03 13.43
N ALA A 66 1.20 -6.15 12.58
CA ALA A 66 0.49 -4.97 12.11
C ALA A 66 0.94 -4.63 10.70
N PHE A 67 0.10 -3.93 9.95
CA PHE A 67 0.47 -3.44 8.63
C PHE A 67 -0.14 -2.07 8.34
N ARG A 68 0.47 -1.36 7.41
CA ARG A 68 -0.03 -0.10 6.87
C ARG A 68 0.00 -0.17 5.36
N THR A 69 -1.12 0.15 4.71
CA THR A 69 -1.17 0.33 3.27
C THR A 69 -0.43 1.59 2.89
N LEU A 70 0.33 1.51 1.81
CA LEU A 70 0.82 2.68 1.12
C LEU A 70 -0.17 2.94 0.00
N ASP A 71 -0.89 4.04 0.09
CA ASP A 71 -1.72 4.49 -1.03
C ASP A 71 -0.81 4.66 -2.24
N TYR A 72 -0.94 3.74 -3.19
CA TYR A 72 -0.42 3.94 -4.52
C TYR A 72 -1.32 5.00 -5.15
N THR A 73 -0.89 6.25 -5.14
CA THR A 73 -1.38 7.17 -6.17
C THR A 73 -0.81 6.59 -7.46
N PRO A 74 -1.62 6.06 -8.39
CA PRO A 74 -1.09 5.72 -9.70
C PRO A 74 -0.35 6.94 -10.21
N GLU A 75 0.93 6.77 -10.54
CA GLU A 75 1.68 7.81 -11.22
C GLU A 75 0.87 8.12 -12.47
N ALA A 76 0.25 9.29 -12.48
CA ALA A 76 -0.58 9.73 -13.58
C ALA A 76 0.30 9.74 -14.82
N LYS A 77 0.15 8.71 -15.66
CA LYS A 77 0.85 8.68 -16.94
C LYS A 77 0.13 9.63 -17.88
N PRO A 78 0.84 10.41 -18.69
CA PRO A 78 0.18 11.22 -19.70
C PRO A 78 -0.56 10.30 -20.67
N CYS A 79 -1.84 10.56 -20.87
CA CYS A 79 -2.67 9.89 -21.86
C CYS A 79 -1.99 10.01 -23.22
N ARG A 80 -1.82 8.89 -23.93
CA ARG A 80 -1.12 8.86 -25.22
C ARG A 80 -1.80 9.71 -26.31
N VAL A 81 -3.08 10.06 -26.13
CA VAL A 81 -3.89 10.81 -27.11
C VAL A 81 -3.95 12.30 -26.77
N CYS A 82 -4.36 12.65 -25.55
CA CYS A 82 -4.62 14.05 -25.16
C CYS A 82 -3.61 14.61 -24.14
N GLY A 83 -2.66 13.80 -23.66
CA GLY A 83 -1.66 14.21 -22.67
C GLY A 83 -2.20 14.45 -21.25
N GLN A 84 -3.51 14.30 -21.02
CA GLN A 84 -4.09 14.41 -19.68
C GLN A 84 -3.69 13.23 -18.79
N ALA A 85 -3.70 13.45 -17.48
CA ALA A 85 -3.44 12.39 -16.50
C ALA A 85 -4.37 11.17 -16.75
N SER A 86 -3.79 10.03 -17.09
CA SER A 86 -4.45 8.73 -17.07
C SER A 86 -4.20 8.06 -15.73
N MET A 87 -5.27 7.59 -15.11
CA MET A 87 -5.23 6.71 -13.93
C MET A 87 -5.37 5.24 -14.33
N SER A 88 -5.49 4.93 -15.62
CA SER A 88 -5.62 3.57 -16.14
C SER A 88 -4.27 2.85 -16.11
N ARG A 89 -4.28 1.60 -15.66
CA ARG A 89 -3.09 0.78 -15.47
C ARG A 89 -2.61 0.11 -16.75
N THR A 90 -3.51 -0.07 -17.72
CA THR A 90 -3.32 -1.02 -18.83
C THR A 90 -3.16 -0.33 -20.18
N ASP A 91 -3.88 0.77 -20.42
CA ASP A 91 -4.06 1.28 -21.80
C ASP A 91 -3.43 2.67 -22.06
N ASP A 92 -2.79 3.28 -21.05
CA ASP A 92 -2.25 4.65 -21.11
C ASP A 92 -3.26 5.67 -21.71
N LEU A 93 -4.56 5.41 -21.52
CA LEU A 93 -5.68 6.25 -21.94
C LEU A 93 -6.37 6.80 -20.70
N CYS A 94 -6.76 8.07 -20.70
CA CYS A 94 -7.63 8.61 -19.66
C CYS A 94 -9.07 8.15 -19.89
N ASP A 95 -9.91 8.19 -18.85
CA ASP A 95 -11.32 7.76 -18.91
C ASP A 95 -12.07 8.40 -20.10
N ALA A 96 -11.77 9.67 -20.41
CA ALA A 96 -12.37 10.38 -21.55
C ALA A 96 -11.97 9.82 -22.92
N CYS A 97 -10.81 9.19 -23.05
CA CYS A 97 -10.37 8.55 -24.29
C CYS A 97 -10.57 7.02 -24.28
N ASP A 98 -11.01 6.44 -23.17
CA ASP A 98 -11.34 5.01 -23.00
C ASP A 98 -12.83 4.75 -23.24
N ASP A 99 -13.71 5.67 -22.81
CA ASP A 99 -15.17 5.61 -23.08
C ASP A 99 -15.51 5.82 -24.57
N ASP A 100 -14.53 6.33 -25.33
CA ASP A 100 -14.69 6.74 -26.72
C ASP A 100 -14.14 5.66 -27.68
N ASP A 101 -14.89 4.56 -27.82
CA ASP A 101 -14.77 3.61 -28.95
C ASP A 101 -15.03 4.28 -30.34
N LEU A 102 -15.12 5.62 -30.39
CA LEU A 102 -15.79 6.40 -31.43
C LEU A 102 -15.14 7.78 -31.69
N TRP A 103 -13.88 7.79 -32.11
CA TRP A 103 -13.28 8.94 -32.83
C TRP A 103 -13.31 10.29 -32.09
N GLY A 104 -12.33 10.49 -31.21
CA GLY A 104 -11.57 11.75 -31.18
C GLY A 104 -11.55 12.48 -29.85
N CYS A 105 -10.48 12.27 -29.08
CA CYS A 105 -9.99 13.29 -28.16
C CYS A 105 -9.32 14.42 -28.98
N CYS A 106 -10.06 15.51 -29.24
CA CYS A 106 -9.54 16.80 -29.70
C CYS A 106 -9.63 17.81 -28.56
#